data_AF-A0A1A8YUV4-F1
#
_entry.id   AF-A0A1A8YUV4-F1
#
_cell.length_a   1.000
_cell.length_b   1.000
_cell.length_c   1.000
_cell.angle_alpha   90.00
_cell.angle_beta   90.00
_cell.angle_gamma   90.00
#
_symmetry.space_group_name_H-M   'P 1'
#
loop_
_entity.id
_entity.type
_entity.pdbx_description
1 polymer ?
#
loop_
_entity_poly.entity_id
_entity_poly.type
_entity_poly.pdbx_seq_one_letter_code
_entity_poly.pdbx_strand_id
1 'polypeptide(L)'
;MMLPFGQKAKALPLSRSAPLRTSWKSAFTVFVRTLFLSRGQLAPKAKPGKKGQAKKEAGSTTTTENSEKVHIFNIYNTVDKDHDILPDSAYPKWLWKLEKPLKSYGELALMFLYGKNIESATAEDYHRFGRLHNKNLIKLNNMRLKKSKRSTVKPVFWDL
;
A
#
# COMPACT_ATOMS: atom_id res chain seq x y z
N MET A 1 -25.22 15.91 72.81
CA MET A 1 -24.99 14.82 73.79
C MET A 1 -26.18 13.89 73.74
N MET A 2 -26.14 12.57 73.66
CA MET A 2 -25.11 11.52 73.50
C MET A 2 -25.86 10.30 72.92
N LEU A 3 -25.18 9.50 72.11
CA LEU A 3 -25.61 8.14 71.73
C LEU A 3 -25.76 7.27 72.98
N PRO A 4 -26.54 6.17 72.91
CA PRO A 4 -26.14 4.96 73.60
C PRO A 4 -25.88 3.80 72.64
N PHE A 5 -24.76 3.16 72.95
CA PHE A 5 -24.13 2.01 72.33
C PHE A 5 -24.95 0.72 72.47
N GLY A 6 -24.97 -0.06 71.38
CA GLY A 6 -24.41 -1.42 71.39
C GLY A 6 -25.36 -2.59 71.72
N GLN A 7 -25.66 -3.41 70.70
CA GLN A 7 -25.72 -4.86 70.83
C GLN A 7 -25.10 -5.56 69.62
N LYS A 8 -24.43 -6.68 69.90
CA LYS A 8 -23.39 -7.36 69.13
C LYS A 8 -23.97 -8.26 68.04
N ALA A 9 -23.51 -8.13 66.80
CA ALA A 9 -23.66 -9.18 65.78
C ALA A 9 -22.43 -10.11 65.82
N LYS A 10 -22.64 -11.38 66.17
CA LYS A 10 -21.65 -12.45 66.03
C LYS A 10 -21.65 -12.91 64.56
N ALA A 11 -20.59 -12.63 63.81
CA ALA A 11 -20.35 -13.26 62.52
C ALA A 11 -19.31 -14.38 62.70
N LEU A 12 -19.71 -15.60 62.32
CA LEU A 12 -18.90 -16.82 62.31
C LEU A 12 -18.00 -16.87 61.06
N PRO A 13 -16.92 -17.68 61.06
CA PRO A 13 -15.72 -17.42 60.28
C PRO A 13 -15.82 -17.70 58.78
N LEU A 14 -15.04 -16.92 58.01
CA LEU A 14 -14.72 -17.12 56.60
C LEU A 14 -14.15 -18.52 56.36
N SER A 15 -14.96 -19.40 55.75
CA SER A 15 -14.49 -20.65 55.18
C SER A 15 -13.85 -20.40 53.81
N ARG A 16 -12.55 -20.64 53.76
CA ARG A 16 -11.70 -20.54 52.58
C ARG A 16 -11.91 -21.78 51.70
N SER A 17 -12.77 -21.70 50.69
CA SER A 17 -12.90 -22.76 49.68
C SER A 17 -11.74 -22.68 48.68
N ALA A 18 -10.87 -23.68 48.69
CA ALA A 18 -9.81 -23.87 47.70
C ALA A 18 -10.40 -24.20 46.31
N PRO A 19 -9.81 -23.71 45.20
CA PRO A 19 -10.29 -24.06 43.87
C PRO A 19 -9.91 -25.50 43.51
N LEU A 20 -10.92 -26.31 43.18
CA LEU A 20 -10.76 -27.62 42.57
C LEU A 20 -9.96 -27.47 41.26
N ARG A 21 -8.76 -28.06 41.21
CA ARG A 21 -8.00 -28.27 39.97
C ARG A 21 -8.72 -29.34 39.15
N THR A 22 -9.64 -28.94 38.29
CA THR A 22 -10.18 -29.83 37.25
C THR A 22 -9.36 -29.68 35.98
N SER A 23 -8.61 -30.74 35.68
CA SER A 23 -7.83 -30.95 34.47
C SER A 23 -8.70 -30.76 33.20
N TRP A 24 -8.51 -29.65 32.49
CA TRP A 24 -9.02 -29.41 31.13
C TRP A 24 -8.23 -30.20 30.09
N LYS A 25 -8.22 -31.53 30.21
CA LYS A 25 -7.75 -32.39 29.14
C LYS A 25 -8.97 -33.05 28.50
N SER A 26 -9.13 -32.77 27.21
CA SER A 26 -10.03 -33.43 26.27
C SER A 26 -11.44 -32.82 26.12
N ALA A 27 -11.58 -31.88 25.17
CA ALA A 27 -12.75 -31.78 24.27
C ALA A 27 -12.59 -30.71 23.17
N PHE A 28 -11.39 -30.49 22.63
CA PHE A 28 -11.22 -29.68 21.41
C PHE A 28 -10.32 -30.41 20.41
N THR A 29 -10.79 -31.52 19.88
CA THR A 29 -10.34 -32.02 18.58
C THR A 29 -10.96 -31.16 17.49
N VAL A 30 -10.55 -29.90 17.44
CA VAL A 30 -10.72 -29.06 16.25
C VAL A 30 -9.70 -29.57 15.25
N PHE A 31 -10.20 -30.06 14.13
CA PHE A 31 -9.44 -30.49 12.97
C PHE A 31 -8.51 -29.35 12.54
N VAL A 32 -7.24 -29.40 12.95
CA VAL A 32 -6.20 -28.43 12.56
C VAL A 32 -5.86 -28.69 11.09
N ARG A 33 -6.74 -28.25 10.20
CA ARG A 33 -6.41 -28.06 8.79
C ARG A 33 -5.40 -26.92 8.72
N THR A 34 -4.12 -27.29 8.80
CA THR A 34 -2.98 -26.61 8.19
C THR A 34 -3.09 -25.08 8.12
N LEU A 35 -3.05 -24.43 9.28
CA LEU A 35 -2.64 -23.03 9.35
C LEU A 35 -1.11 -22.99 9.16
N PHE A 36 -0.67 -23.05 7.90
CA PHE A 36 0.66 -22.59 7.55
C PHE A 36 0.68 -21.06 7.65
N LEU A 37 0.87 -20.55 8.86
CA LEU A 37 1.33 -19.18 9.03
C LEU A 37 2.76 -19.13 8.47
N SER A 38 2.90 -18.57 7.27
CA SER A 38 4.22 -18.22 6.74
C SER A 38 4.95 -17.41 7.81
N ARG A 39 6.17 -17.83 8.18
CA ARG A 39 7.04 -17.02 9.03
C ARG A 39 7.18 -15.65 8.37
N GLY A 40 6.54 -14.63 8.94
CA GLY A 40 6.69 -13.26 8.48
C GLY A 40 8.17 -12.91 8.51
N GLN A 41 8.77 -12.73 7.34
CA GLN A 41 10.09 -12.13 7.20
C GLN A 41 9.96 -10.69 7.69
N LEU A 42 10.30 -10.45 8.96
CA LEU A 42 10.45 -9.11 9.49
C LEU A 42 11.63 -8.46 8.77
N ALA A 43 11.36 -7.33 8.11
CA ALA A 43 12.42 -6.53 7.51
C ALA A 43 13.46 -6.16 8.58
N PRO A 44 14.77 -6.29 8.31
CA PRO A 44 15.80 -5.93 9.27
C PRO A 44 15.64 -4.46 9.67
N LYS A 45 15.60 -4.18 10.98
CA LYS A 45 15.53 -2.80 11.49
C LYS A 45 16.68 -2.00 10.89
N ALA A 46 16.36 -0.96 10.13
CA ALA A 46 17.33 -0.01 9.63
C ALA A 46 18.06 0.63 10.83
N LYS A 47 19.38 0.47 10.87
CA LYS A 47 20.24 1.15 11.85
C LYS A 47 20.12 2.67 11.60
N PRO A 48 19.83 3.49 12.62
CA PRO A 48 19.82 4.93 12.45
C PRO A 48 21.26 5.40 12.24
N GLY A 49 21.51 5.99 11.08
CA GLY A 49 22.77 6.69 10.80
C GLY A 49 23.78 5.90 9.98
N LYS A 50 23.70 6.04 8.66
CA LYS A 50 24.90 6.28 7.85
C LYS A 50 24.50 7.07 6.61
N LYS A 51 25.08 8.26 6.48
CA LYS A 51 25.05 9.17 5.32
C LYS A 51 24.89 8.42 4.00
N GLY A 52 23.72 8.51 3.40
CA GLY A 52 23.56 8.35 1.96
C GLY A 52 23.67 9.72 1.33
N GLN A 53 24.89 10.13 0.95
CA GLN A 53 25.02 11.08 -0.15
C GLN A 53 24.16 10.52 -1.28
N ALA A 54 23.09 11.23 -1.63
CA ALA A 54 22.48 11.04 -2.92
C ALA A 54 23.55 11.44 -3.95
N LYS A 55 24.39 10.48 -4.35
CA LYS A 55 24.85 10.47 -5.73
C LYS A 55 23.57 10.37 -6.53
N LYS A 56 23.08 11.53 -6.96
CA LYS A 56 22.47 11.63 -8.26
C LYS A 56 23.54 11.08 -9.19
N GLU A 57 23.49 9.78 -9.47
CA GLU A 57 24.06 9.29 -10.71
C GLU A 57 23.22 9.98 -11.77
N ALA A 58 23.75 11.12 -12.21
CA ALA A 58 23.34 11.80 -13.40
C ALA A 58 23.20 10.73 -14.47
N GLY A 59 22.02 10.67 -15.09
CA GLY A 59 21.81 9.78 -16.22
C GLY A 59 22.96 9.97 -17.18
N SER A 60 23.77 8.92 -17.35
CA SER A 60 24.88 8.77 -18.29
C SER A 60 25.31 10.08 -18.98
N THR A 61 25.83 11.04 -18.22
CA THR A 61 26.37 12.29 -18.76
C THR A 61 27.88 12.16 -18.71
N THR A 62 28.44 11.31 -19.57
CA THR A 62 29.84 11.44 -19.97
C THR A 62 29.94 12.61 -20.94
N THR A 63 30.09 13.80 -20.38
CA THR A 63 30.75 14.93 -21.05
C THR A 63 32.23 14.60 -21.17
N THR A 64 32.71 14.34 -22.39
CA THR A 64 34.09 14.62 -22.83
C THR A 64 34.17 14.35 -24.34
N GLU A 65 34.10 15.44 -25.11
CA GLU A 65 34.97 15.67 -26.26
C GLU A 65 35.23 14.46 -27.18
N ASN A 66 34.18 13.98 -27.85
CA ASN A 66 34.29 13.32 -29.16
C ASN A 66 32.94 13.50 -29.89
N SER A 67 32.98 14.31 -30.93
CA SER A 67 31.86 15.00 -31.56
C SER A 67 31.03 14.15 -32.53
N GLU A 68 30.82 12.85 -32.34
CA GLU A 68 30.29 12.04 -33.46
C GLU A 68 29.20 11.01 -33.18
N LYS A 69 28.85 10.65 -31.94
CA LYS A 69 27.88 9.55 -31.73
C LYS A 69 26.88 9.83 -30.60
N VAL A 70 25.91 10.69 -30.88
CA VAL A 70 24.70 10.83 -30.05
C VAL A 70 23.66 9.85 -30.59
N HIS A 71 23.71 8.61 -30.08
CA HIS A 71 22.68 7.61 -30.36
C HIS A 71 21.42 7.88 -29.52
N ILE A 72 20.25 7.86 -30.16
CA ILE A 72 18.95 8.13 -29.53
C ILE A 72 18.30 6.83 -29.03
N PHE A 73 18.46 5.73 -29.77
CA PHE A 73 17.83 4.44 -29.45
C PHE A 73 18.84 3.36 -29.11
N ASN A 74 19.99 3.37 -29.79
CA ASN A 74 21.01 2.36 -29.61
C ASN A 74 21.82 2.61 -28.33
N ILE A 75 21.92 1.58 -27.48
CA ILE A 75 22.69 1.62 -26.22
C ILE A 75 24.11 1.07 -26.38
N TYR A 76 24.43 0.47 -27.54
CA TYR A 76 25.72 -0.17 -27.76
C TYR A 76 26.73 0.78 -28.38
N ASN A 77 27.88 0.93 -27.72
CA ASN A 77 29.01 1.73 -28.23
C ASN A 77 29.71 1.08 -29.44
N THR A 78 29.38 -0.18 -29.77
CA THR A 78 29.95 -0.92 -30.89
C THR A 78 29.24 -0.69 -32.21
N VAL A 79 28.02 -0.15 -32.18
CA VAL A 79 27.21 0.09 -33.36
C VAL A 79 27.09 1.59 -33.56
N ASP A 80 27.66 2.04 -34.68
CA ASP A 80 27.86 3.46 -34.99
C ASP A 80 26.61 4.15 -35.57
N LYS A 81 25.50 3.42 -35.70
CA LYS A 81 24.24 3.92 -36.28
C LYS A 81 23.05 3.51 -35.44
N ASP A 82 22.09 4.41 -35.30
CA ASP A 82 20.77 4.08 -34.74
C ASP A 82 19.94 3.23 -35.72
N HIS A 83 18.89 2.61 -35.20
CA HIS A 83 17.93 1.88 -36.02
C HIS A 83 17.10 2.84 -36.87
N ASP A 84 17.00 2.55 -38.17
CA ASP A 84 16.15 3.29 -39.09
C ASP A 84 14.66 3.03 -38.80
N ILE A 85 13.84 4.08 -38.88
CA ILE A 85 12.40 3.97 -38.74
C ILE A 85 11.85 3.38 -40.04
N LEU A 86 11.19 2.24 -39.93
CA LEU A 86 10.59 1.53 -41.04
C LEU A 86 9.25 2.16 -41.44
N PRO A 87 8.72 1.90 -42.65
CA PRO A 87 7.38 2.34 -43.02
C PRO A 87 6.31 1.67 -42.14
N ASP A 88 5.15 2.31 -42.01
CA ASP A 88 4.04 1.88 -41.13
C ASP A 88 3.58 0.43 -41.35
N SER A 89 3.74 -0.09 -42.57
CA SER A 89 3.40 -1.48 -42.92
C SER A 89 4.28 -2.53 -42.24
N ALA A 90 5.48 -2.16 -41.80
CA ALA A 90 6.40 -3.06 -41.10
C ALA A 90 6.00 -3.25 -39.63
N TYR A 91 5.23 -2.33 -39.06
CA TYR A 91 4.84 -2.40 -37.66
C TYR A 91 3.53 -3.16 -37.46
N PRO A 92 3.40 -3.94 -36.37
CA PRO A 92 2.16 -4.61 -36.04
C PRO A 92 0.99 -3.64 -35.82
N LYS A 93 -0.22 -4.05 -36.25
CA LYS A 93 -1.44 -3.24 -36.12
C LYS A 93 -1.82 -2.83 -34.69
N TRP A 94 -1.33 -3.55 -33.67
CA TRP A 94 -1.62 -3.21 -32.27
C TRP A 94 -0.90 -1.94 -31.80
N LEU A 95 0.21 -1.55 -32.44
CA LEU A 95 0.96 -0.35 -32.09
C LEU A 95 0.07 0.90 -32.21
N TRP A 96 -0.68 0.98 -33.30
CA TRP A 96 -1.61 2.08 -33.60
C TRP A 96 -2.84 2.11 -32.66
N LYS A 97 -3.10 1.04 -31.92
CA LYS A 97 -4.17 1.03 -30.91
C LYS A 97 -3.76 1.73 -29.61
N LEU A 98 -2.46 1.89 -29.38
CA LEU A 98 -1.91 2.50 -28.15
C LEU A 98 -1.99 4.03 -28.13
N GLU A 99 -2.17 4.65 -29.29
CA GLU A 99 -2.32 6.11 -29.39
C GLU A 99 -3.56 6.61 -28.64
N LYS A 100 -4.63 5.80 -28.61
CA LYS A 100 -5.88 6.17 -27.95
C LYS A 100 -5.71 6.10 -26.42
N PRO A 101 -6.12 7.16 -25.69
CA PRO A 101 -6.02 7.14 -24.24
C PRO A 101 -6.87 5.99 -23.67
N LEU A 102 -6.29 5.28 -22.71
CA LEU A 102 -7.02 4.24 -21.98
C LEU A 102 -8.16 4.86 -21.17
N LYS A 103 -9.32 4.18 -21.11
CA LYS A 103 -10.57 4.63 -20.45
C LYS A 103 -10.34 5.32 -19.09
N SER A 104 -11.07 6.34 -18.71
CA SER A 104 -10.86 6.98 -17.38
C SER A 104 -11.44 6.14 -16.22
N TYR A 105 -11.04 6.40 -14.97
CA TYR A 105 -11.68 5.77 -13.79
C TYR A 105 -13.19 6.01 -13.76
N GLY A 106 -13.63 7.22 -14.13
CA GLY A 106 -15.05 7.57 -14.15
C GLY A 106 -15.83 6.74 -15.18
N GLU A 107 -15.29 6.58 -16.38
CA GLU A 107 -15.90 5.75 -17.43
C GLU A 107 -15.98 4.28 -17.00
N LEU A 108 -14.91 3.75 -16.42
CA LEU A 108 -14.88 2.39 -15.90
C LEU A 108 -15.83 2.19 -14.72
N ALA A 109 -15.97 3.19 -13.84
CA ALA A 109 -16.93 3.15 -12.75
C ALA A 109 -18.37 3.17 -13.29
N LEU A 110 -18.68 3.99 -14.30
CA LEU A 110 -19.98 3.96 -14.96
C LEU A 110 -20.27 2.59 -15.59
N MET A 111 -19.24 1.96 -16.18
CA MET A 111 -19.37 0.65 -16.80
C MET A 111 -19.62 -0.47 -15.79
N PHE A 112 -18.84 -0.53 -14.70
CA PHE A 112 -18.92 -1.64 -13.74
C PHE A 112 -19.89 -1.44 -12.58
N LEU A 113 -20.11 -0.21 -12.10
CA LEU A 113 -21.08 0.05 -11.01
C LEU A 113 -22.49 0.25 -11.55
N TYR A 114 -22.63 1.02 -12.62
CA TYR A 114 -23.92 1.43 -13.16
C TYR A 114 -24.33 0.64 -14.40
N GLY A 115 -23.50 -0.30 -14.86
CA GLY A 115 -23.80 -1.17 -16.00
C GLY A 115 -23.79 -0.47 -17.37
N LYS A 116 -23.27 0.76 -17.47
CA LYS A 116 -23.27 1.51 -18.74
C LYS A 116 -22.30 0.86 -19.74
N ASN A 117 -22.79 0.41 -20.90
CA ASN A 117 -21.99 -0.26 -21.94
C ASN A 117 -21.30 -1.56 -21.46
N ILE A 118 -21.94 -2.30 -20.54
CA ILE A 118 -21.35 -3.52 -19.97
C ILE A 118 -21.06 -4.61 -21.01
N GLU A 119 -21.80 -4.62 -22.11
CA GLU A 119 -21.60 -5.56 -23.23
C GLU A 119 -20.23 -5.37 -23.92
N SER A 120 -19.67 -4.17 -23.85
CA SER A 120 -18.34 -3.84 -24.42
C SER A 120 -17.19 -4.02 -23.41
N ALA A 121 -17.46 -4.54 -22.22
CA ALA A 121 -16.48 -4.63 -21.15
C ALA A 121 -15.46 -5.75 -21.43
N THR A 122 -14.17 -5.39 -21.47
CA THR A 122 -13.07 -6.35 -21.62
C THR A 122 -12.49 -6.72 -20.25
N ALA A 123 -11.89 -7.91 -20.12
CA ALA A 123 -11.16 -8.32 -18.92
C ALA A 123 -10.04 -7.32 -18.53
N GLU A 124 -9.34 -6.76 -19.53
CA GLU A 124 -8.33 -5.72 -19.34
C GLU A 124 -8.89 -4.46 -18.67
N ASP A 125 -10.12 -4.07 -19.01
CA ASP A 125 -10.79 -2.91 -18.43
C ASP A 125 -11.09 -3.14 -16.95
N TYR A 126 -11.50 -4.37 -16.58
CA TYR A 126 -11.77 -4.74 -15.20
C TYR A 126 -10.49 -4.70 -14.36
N HIS A 127 -9.39 -5.28 -14.85
CA HIS A 127 -8.10 -5.22 -14.16
C HIS A 127 -7.59 -3.78 -14.02
N ARG A 128 -7.81 -2.95 -15.05
CA ARG A 128 -7.44 -1.53 -15.00
C ARG A 128 -8.31 -0.75 -14.01
N PHE A 129 -9.62 -1.03 -13.95
CA PHE A 129 -10.53 -0.47 -12.95
C PHE A 129 -10.05 -0.77 -11.54
N GLY A 130 -9.72 -2.03 -11.23
CA GLY A 130 -9.21 -2.42 -9.91
C GLY A 130 -7.94 -1.66 -9.52
N ARG A 131 -6.97 -1.54 -10.44
CA ARG A 131 -5.74 -0.75 -10.20
C ARG A 131 -6.04 0.72 -9.90
N LEU A 132 -6.93 1.35 -10.68
CA LEU A 132 -7.32 2.74 -10.48
C LEU A 132 -8.13 2.94 -9.19
N HIS A 133 -9.03 2.02 -8.87
CA HIS A 133 -9.81 2.03 -7.64
C HIS A 133 -8.91 1.96 -6.41
N ASN A 134 -7.96 1.02 -6.39
CA ASN A 134 -6.98 0.88 -5.31
C ASN A 134 -6.11 2.13 -5.17
N LYS A 135 -5.64 2.68 -6.30
CA LYS A 135 -4.89 3.95 -6.31
C LYS A 135 -5.71 5.10 -5.71
N ASN A 136 -7.01 5.16 -5.99
CA ASN A 136 -7.89 6.18 -5.45
C ASN A 136 -8.10 6.03 -3.93
N LEU A 137 -8.34 4.80 -3.44
CA LEU A 137 -8.45 4.52 -2.00
C LEU A 137 -7.18 4.93 -1.24
N ILE A 138 -6.00 4.61 -1.77
CA ILE A 138 -4.72 5.01 -1.19
C ILE A 138 -4.59 6.54 -1.19
N LYS A 139 -4.98 7.21 -2.27
CA LYS A 139 -4.95 8.69 -2.36
C LYS A 139 -5.86 9.33 -1.32
N LEU A 140 -7.08 8.83 -1.15
CA LEU A 140 -8.02 9.29 -0.13
C LEU A 140 -7.48 9.09 1.29
N ASN A 141 -6.87 7.93 1.56
CA ASN A 141 -6.23 7.66 2.85
C ASN A 141 -5.07 8.64 3.12
N ASN A 142 -4.18 8.83 2.15
CA ASN A 142 -3.07 9.79 2.27
C ASN A 142 -3.56 11.23 2.51
N MET A 143 -4.65 11.65 1.86
CA MET A 143 -5.25 12.96 2.12
C MET A 143 -5.85 13.07 3.52
N ARG A 144 -6.52 12.01 4.01
CA ARG A 144 -7.07 11.95 5.37
C ARG A 144 -5.97 12.11 6.42
N LEU A 145 -4.86 11.38 6.26
CA LEU A 145 -3.70 11.46 7.16
C LEU A 145 -2.99 12.82 7.12
N LYS A 146 -2.92 13.47 5.94
CA LYS A 146 -2.37 14.82 5.83
C LYS A 146 -3.25 15.86 6.52
N LYS A 147 -4.58 15.76 6.37
CA LYS A 147 -5.54 16.68 7.01
C LYS A 147 -5.51 16.56 8.53
N SER A 148 -5.49 15.34 9.07
CA SER A 148 -5.42 15.12 10.52
C SER A 148 -4.12 15.65 11.12
N LYS A 149 -2.98 15.51 10.43
CA LYS A 149 -1.70 16.07 10.86
C LYS A 149 -1.69 17.60 10.80
N ARG A 150 -2.44 18.21 9.88
CA ARG A 150 -2.54 19.67 9.75
C ARG A 150 -3.41 20.30 10.84
N SER A 151 -4.44 19.61 11.32
CA SER A 151 -5.25 20.07 12.46
C SER A 151 -4.55 19.96 13.82
N THR A 152 -3.48 19.16 13.93
CA THR A 152 -2.67 19.06 15.16
C THR A 152 -1.62 20.16 15.28
N VAL A 153 -1.25 20.82 14.18
CA VAL A 153 -0.47 22.05 14.25
C VAL A 153 -1.41 23.14 14.70
N LYS A 154 -1.25 23.63 15.95
CA LYS A 154 -1.95 24.84 16.40
C LYS A 154 -1.78 25.89 15.31
N PRO A 155 -2.85 26.57 14.84
CA PRO A 155 -2.65 27.72 14.00
C PRO A 155 -1.69 28.62 14.77
N VAL A 156 -0.52 28.88 14.21
CA VAL A 156 0.29 30.00 14.67
C VAL A 156 -0.53 31.20 14.23
N PHE A 157 -1.44 31.58 15.13
CA PHE A 157 -2.18 32.80 15.07
C PHE A 157 -1.11 33.87 15.22
N TRP A 158 -0.65 34.39 14.09
CA TRP A 158 0.11 35.61 14.10
C TRP A 158 -0.89 36.70 14.49
N ASP A 159 -1.06 36.87 15.80
CA ASP A 159 -1.41 38.16 16.38
C ASP A 159 -0.23 39.08 16.12
N LEU A 160 -0.39 40.00 15.16
CA LEU A 160 0.20 41.34 15.11
C LEU A 160 -0.66 42.20 14.17
#